data_AF-A0A3M7GKQ8-F1
#
_entry.id   AF-A0A3M7GKQ8-F1
#
_cell.length_a   1.000
_cell.length_b   1.000
_cell.length_c   1.000
_cell.angle_alpha   90.00
_cell.angle_beta   90.00
_cell.angle_gamma   90.00
#
_symmetry.space_group_name_H-M   'P 1'
#
loop_
_entity.id
_entity.type
_entity.pdbx_description
1 polymer ?
#
loop_
_entity_poly.entity_id
_entity_poly.type
_entity_poly.pdbx_seq_one_letter_code
_entity_poly.pdbx_strand_id
1 'polypeptide(L)'
;MQKHIFEPISDLNKLQRPMNREDRLKIIIANLEKHEQDVKTSIAAEALQKLQTARQEAKDADAIMITSDQPVDHGRLPSNLRAPYQQGSGDPCMPQIDPKQLAEAAAGQARADPQLAAVLEAFGHLQEYETLARRAKEPYIKALERQRAQRADGNKA
;
A
#
# COMPACT_ATOMS: atom_id res chain seq x y z
N MET A 1 4.62 7.99 -17.11
CA MET A 1 5.80 8.82 -16.82
C MET A 1 6.24 8.51 -15.40
N GLN A 2 7.41 7.88 -15.20
CA GLN A 2 7.93 7.60 -13.86
C GLN A 2 8.35 8.92 -13.20
N LYS A 3 7.72 9.28 -12.07
CA LYS A 3 8.14 10.42 -11.25
C LYS A 3 9.45 10.04 -10.57
N HIS A 4 10.58 10.40 -11.17
CA HIS A 4 11.88 10.26 -10.52
C HIS A 4 11.98 11.31 -9.41
N ILE A 5 12.16 10.85 -8.16
CA ILE A 5 12.49 11.72 -7.04
C ILE A 5 13.95 12.14 -7.23
N PHE A 6 14.17 13.35 -7.75
CA PHE A 6 15.49 13.96 -7.77
C PHE A 6 15.70 14.69 -6.45
N GLU A 7 16.46 14.09 -5.54
CA GLU A 7 16.99 14.85 -4.41
C GLU A 7 18.06 15.83 -4.90
N PRO A 8 18.07 17.09 -4.41
CA PRO A 8 19.10 18.05 -4.75
C PRO A 8 20.47 17.54 -4.28
N ILE A 9 21.37 17.31 -5.25
CA ILE A 9 22.73 16.85 -4.98
C ILE A 9 23.45 17.94 -4.17
N SER A 10 23.85 17.60 -2.95
CA SER A 10 24.61 18.52 -2.10
C SER A 10 25.94 18.89 -2.75
N ASP A 11 26.33 20.16 -2.63
CA ASP A 11 27.55 20.72 -3.20
C ASP A 11 28.79 20.01 -2.62
N LEU A 12 29.38 19.12 -3.44
CA LEU A 12 30.43 18.18 -3.04
C LEU A 12 31.71 18.87 -2.54
N ASN A 13 31.91 20.14 -2.92
CA ASN A 13 33.08 20.94 -2.54
C ASN A 13 33.08 21.37 -1.07
N LYS A 14 31.91 21.34 -0.40
CA LYS A 14 31.76 21.74 1.01
C LYS A 14 31.87 20.55 1.97
N LEU A 15 31.89 19.32 1.46
CA LEU A 15 31.95 18.12 2.28
C LEU A 15 33.40 17.85 2.71
N GLN A 16 33.64 17.73 4.02
CA GLN A 16 34.93 17.29 4.54
C GLN A 16 35.27 15.93 3.94
N ARG A 17 36.39 15.88 3.20
CA ARG A 17 36.89 14.64 2.61
C ARG A 17 37.38 13.73 3.74
N PRO A 18 36.87 12.50 3.87
CA PRO A 18 37.27 11.68 5.01
C PRO A 18 38.72 11.26 4.84
N MET A 19 39.55 11.55 5.84
CA MET A 19 41.00 11.35 5.76
C MET A 19 41.42 9.87 5.84
N ASN A 20 40.56 9.00 6.40
CA ASN A 20 40.87 7.59 6.59
C ASN A 20 39.87 6.67 5.86
N ARG A 21 40.35 5.52 5.36
CA ARG A 21 39.52 4.53 4.68
C ARG A 21 38.39 3.98 5.56
N GLU A 22 38.63 3.84 6.86
CA GLU A 22 37.61 3.36 7.80
C GLU A 22 36.48 4.38 7.94
N ASP A 23 36.83 5.65 8.08
CA ASP A 23 35.87 6.75 8.24
C ASP A 23 35.06 6.95 6.95
N ARG A 24 35.70 6.77 5.78
CA ARG A 24 35.00 6.73 4.48
C ARG A 24 33.92 5.64 4.47
N LEU A 25 34.23 4.43 4.92
CA LEU A 25 33.27 3.32 4.93
C LEU A 25 32.12 3.58 5.91
N LYS A 26 32.43 4.10 7.11
CA LYS A 26 31.40 4.48 8.09
C LYS A 26 30.44 5.54 7.54
N ILE A 27 30.97 6.58 6.89
CA ILE A 27 30.16 7.64 6.30
C ILE A 27 29.28 7.10 5.17
N ILE A 28 29.80 6.23 4.31
CA ILE A 28 29.01 5.60 3.24
C ILE A 28 27.85 4.80 3.85
N ILE A 29 28.11 3.97 4.86
CA ILE A 29 27.06 3.20 5.54
C ILE A 29 26.01 4.11 6.16
N ALA A 30 26.43 5.16 6.90
CA ALA A 30 25.53 6.11 7.52
C ALA A 30 24.66 6.86 6.50
N ASN A 31 25.22 7.23 5.35
CA ASN A 31 24.46 7.86 4.27
C ASN A 31 23.41 6.91 3.67
N LEU A 32 23.77 5.63 3.48
CA LEU A 32 22.83 4.62 3.00
C LEU A 32 21.71 4.35 4.01
N GLU A 33 22.01 4.36 5.31
CA GLU A 33 21.01 4.23 6.38
C GLU A 33 20.08 5.44 6.46
N LYS A 34 20.63 6.66 6.31
CA LYS A 34 19.82 7.87 6.24
C LYS A 34 18.87 7.83 5.05
N HIS A 35 19.39 7.54 3.86
CA HIS A 35 18.57 7.42 2.65
C HIS A 35 17.50 6.33 2.79
N GLU A 36 17.82 5.20 3.44
CA GLU A 36 16.83 4.17 3.74
C GLU A 36 15.70 4.70 4.63
N GLN A 37 16.04 5.45 5.68
CA GLN A 37 15.03 6.05 6.55
C GLN A 37 14.17 7.07 5.80
N ASP A 38 14.78 7.94 5.00
CA ASP A 38 14.08 8.96 4.21
C ASP A 38 13.08 8.29 3.24
N VAL A 39 13.51 7.26 2.50
CA VAL A 39 12.61 6.51 1.61
C VAL A 39 11.48 5.82 2.36
N LYS A 40 11.75 5.17 3.50
CA LYS A 40 10.70 4.54 4.32
C LYS A 40 9.66 5.56 4.77
N THR A 41 10.09 6.75 5.20
CA THR A 41 9.16 7.83 5.57
C THR A 41 8.35 8.34 4.39
N SER A 42 8.95 8.43 3.20
CA SER A 42 8.24 8.81 1.97
C SER A 42 7.17 7.80 1.58
N ILE A 43 7.48 6.49 1.62
CA ILE A 43 6.51 5.43 1.31
C ILE A 43 5.34 5.46 2.30
N ALA A 44 5.63 5.62 3.60
CA ALA A 44 4.59 5.73 4.62
C ALA A 44 3.70 6.96 4.42
N ALA A 45 4.28 8.11 4.07
CA ALA A 45 3.53 9.33 3.79
C ALA A 45 2.62 9.17 2.57
N GLU A 46 3.12 8.57 1.49
CA GLU A 46 2.32 8.28 0.29
C GLU A 46 1.17 7.32 0.60
N ALA A 47 1.43 6.27 1.38
CA ALA A 47 0.41 5.30 1.79
C ALA A 47 -0.70 5.94 2.63
N LEU A 48 -0.33 6.81 3.58
CA LEU A 48 -1.30 7.56 4.38
C LEU A 48 -2.15 8.48 3.50
N GLN A 49 -1.54 9.15 2.52
CA GLN A 49 -2.26 9.99 1.57
C GLN A 49 -3.26 9.17 0.76
N LYS A 50 -2.84 8.03 0.19
CA LYS A 50 -3.74 7.11 -0.56
C LYS A 50 -4.91 6.63 0.30
N LEU A 51 -4.65 6.28 1.55
CA LEU A 51 -5.68 5.83 2.49
C LEU A 51 -6.66 6.95 2.85
N GLN A 52 -6.18 8.19 3.02
CA GLN A 52 -7.06 9.34 3.24
C GLN A 52 -7.95 9.62 2.01
N THR A 53 -7.39 9.56 0.80
CA THR A 53 -8.16 9.70 -0.44
C THR A 53 -9.23 8.62 -0.55
N ALA A 54 -8.88 7.35 -0.33
CA ALA A 54 -9.83 6.23 -0.34
C ALA A 54 -10.96 6.40 0.69
N ARG A 55 -10.64 6.95 1.88
CA ARG A 55 -11.64 7.28 2.90
C ARG A 55 -12.58 8.41 2.48
N GLN A 56 -12.06 9.41 1.78
CA GLN A 56 -12.87 10.51 1.30
C GLN A 56 -13.81 10.05 0.17
N GLU A 57 -13.28 9.28 -0.79
CA GLU A 57 -14.07 8.69 -1.88
C GLU A 57 -15.19 7.79 -1.37
N ALA A 58 -14.95 7.01 -0.31
CA ALA A 58 -15.99 6.20 0.33
C ALA A 58 -17.11 7.06 0.95
N LYS A 59 -16.77 8.18 1.60
CA LYS A 59 -17.76 9.11 2.17
C LYS A 59 -18.58 9.82 1.10
N ASP A 60 -17.94 10.19 0.00
CA ASP A 60 -18.61 10.87 -1.11
C ASP A 60 -19.56 9.91 -1.86
N ALA A 61 -19.22 8.62 -1.95
CA ALA A 61 -20.09 7.59 -2.53
C ALA A 61 -21.36 7.36 -1.69
N ASP A 62 -21.24 7.31 -0.36
CA ASP A 62 -22.39 7.17 0.54
C ASP A 62 -23.32 8.39 0.50
N ALA A 63 -22.79 9.59 0.24
CA ALA A 63 -23.57 10.83 0.14
C ALA A 63 -24.46 10.91 -1.12
N ILE A 64 -24.15 10.16 -2.18
CA ILE A 64 -24.88 10.21 -3.46
C ILE A 64 -25.98 9.12 -3.52
N MET A 65 -26.03 8.20 -2.55
CA MET A 65 -26.86 7.00 -2.61
C MET A 65 -28.15 7.06 -1.77
N ILE A 66 -28.86 8.19 -1.70
CA ILE A 66 -30.26 8.20 -1.18
C ILE A 66 -31.14 9.20 -1.94
N THR A 67 -31.48 8.88 -3.18
CA THR A 67 -32.75 9.34 -3.81
C THR A 67 -33.29 8.22 -4.70
N SER A 68 -33.74 7.12 -4.08
CA SER A 68 -34.64 6.19 -4.77
C SER A 68 -36.08 6.66 -4.54
N ASP A 69 -36.52 7.63 -5.34
CA ASP A 69 -37.92 8.07 -5.44
C ASP A 69 -38.72 7.10 -6.33
N GLN A 70 -38.60 5.79 -6.07
CA GLN A 70 -39.48 4.82 -6.72
C GLN A 70 -40.81 4.77 -5.97
N PRO A 71 -41.93 5.17 -6.61
CA PRO A 71 -43.25 5.01 -6.00
C PRO A 71 -43.52 3.52 -5.84
N VAL A 72 -43.65 3.08 -4.59
CA VAL A 72 -44.03 1.70 -4.28
C VAL A 72 -45.49 1.51 -4.69
N ASP A 73 -45.71 0.81 -5.81
CA ASP A 73 -47.05 0.49 -6.31
C ASP A 73 -47.71 -0.58 -5.41
N HIS A 74 -48.45 -0.11 -4.40
CA HIS A 74 -49.20 -0.95 -3.48
C HIS A 74 -50.42 -1.65 -4.12
N GLY A 75 -50.73 -1.38 -5.40
CA GLY A 75 -51.91 -1.91 -6.09
C GLY A 75 -51.82 -3.37 -6.54
N ARG A 76 -50.63 -3.98 -6.55
CA ARG A 76 -50.40 -5.37 -6.98
C ARG A 76 -50.55 -6.44 -5.89
N LEU A 77 -50.81 -6.06 -4.64
CA LEU A 77 -50.88 -6.98 -3.51
C LEU A 77 -52.04 -8.00 -3.54
N PRO A 78 -53.25 -7.75 -4.10
CA PRO A 78 -54.33 -8.72 -4.02
C PRO A 78 -54.23 -9.87 -5.05
N SER A 79 -53.47 -9.73 -6.14
CA SER A 79 -53.34 -10.78 -7.17
C SER A 79 -52.45 -11.95 -6.75
N ASN A 80 -51.51 -11.73 -5.82
CA ASN A 80 -50.57 -12.75 -5.36
C ASN A 80 -51.18 -13.68 -4.30
N LEU A 81 -52.28 -13.28 -3.65
CA LEU A 81 -52.97 -14.10 -2.63
C LEU A 81 -53.81 -15.24 -3.24
N ARG A 82 -53.99 -15.27 -4.56
CA ARG A 82 -54.84 -16.24 -5.26
C ARG A 82 -54.06 -17.29 -6.07
N ALA A 83 -52.73 -17.21 -6.11
CA ALA A 83 -51.91 -18.15 -6.85
C ALA A 83 -51.65 -19.41 -5.99
N PRO A 84 -51.92 -20.63 -6.49
CA PRO A 84 -51.58 -21.86 -5.78
C PRO A 84 -50.05 -21.95 -5.59
N TYR A 85 -49.62 -22.31 -4.38
CA TYR A 85 -48.21 -22.52 -4.06
C TYR A 85 -47.61 -23.58 -4.99
N GLN A 86 -46.55 -23.21 -5.72
CA GLN A 86 -45.77 -24.14 -6.54
C GLN A 86 -44.50 -24.52 -5.77
N GLN A 87 -44.24 -25.80 -5.60
CA GLN A 87 -43.05 -26.28 -4.90
C GLN A 87 -41.80 -25.83 -5.67
N GLY A 88 -41.04 -24.91 -5.09
CA GLY A 88 -39.88 -24.27 -5.73
C GLY A 88 -40.06 -22.79 -6.10
N SER A 89 -41.27 -22.23 -5.98
CA SER A 89 -41.44 -20.78 -5.92
C SER A 89 -40.94 -20.33 -4.55
N GLY A 90 -39.79 -19.65 -4.53
CA GLY A 90 -39.25 -19.05 -3.31
C GLY A 90 -40.25 -18.11 -2.61
N ASP A 91 -39.83 -17.53 -1.49
CA ASP A 91 -40.65 -16.60 -0.71
C ASP A 91 -41.27 -15.50 -1.61
N PRO A 92 -42.62 -15.47 -1.79
CA PRO A 92 -43.28 -14.50 -2.66
C PRO A 92 -43.23 -13.07 -2.11
N CYS A 93 -42.78 -12.87 -0.87
CA CYS A 93 -42.49 -11.55 -0.31
C CYS A 93 -41.08 -11.06 -0.67
N MET A 94 -40.22 -11.93 -1.20
CA MET A 94 -38.91 -11.56 -1.71
C MET A 94 -39.00 -11.36 -3.23
N PRO A 95 -38.52 -10.23 -3.77
CA PRO A 95 -38.41 -10.07 -5.21
C PRO A 95 -37.55 -11.21 -5.77
N GLN A 96 -37.89 -11.72 -6.96
CA GLN A 96 -37.05 -12.70 -7.64
C GLN A 96 -35.69 -12.05 -7.93
N ILE A 97 -34.70 -12.31 -7.08
CA ILE A 97 -33.34 -11.83 -7.29
C ILE A 97 -32.72 -12.69 -8.38
N ASP A 98 -32.39 -12.08 -9.52
CA ASP A 98 -31.64 -12.77 -10.57
C ASP A 98 -30.28 -13.18 -9.99
N PRO A 99 -29.92 -14.48 -10.00
CA PRO A 99 -28.63 -14.94 -9.51
C PRO A 99 -27.44 -14.23 -10.20
N LYS A 100 -27.62 -13.70 -11.41
CA LYS A 100 -26.60 -12.88 -12.09
C LYS A 100 -26.43 -11.52 -11.41
N GLN A 101 -27.52 -10.88 -11.00
CA GLN A 101 -27.46 -9.62 -10.25
C GLN A 101 -26.87 -9.82 -8.84
N LEU A 102 -27.15 -10.96 -8.21
CA LEU A 102 -26.52 -11.33 -6.94
C LEU A 102 -25.01 -11.54 -7.10
N ALA A 103 -24.59 -12.19 -8.18
CA ALA A 103 -23.18 -12.40 -8.50
C ALA A 103 -22.47 -11.07 -8.84
N GLU A 104 -23.13 -10.15 -9.54
CA GLU A 104 -22.61 -8.80 -9.83
C GLU A 104 -22.51 -7.94 -8.56
N ALA A 105 -23.49 -8.01 -7.66
CA ALA A 105 -23.45 -7.33 -6.36
C ALA A 105 -22.34 -7.91 -5.46
N ALA A 106 -22.20 -9.24 -5.43
CA ALA A 106 -21.12 -9.92 -4.73
C ALA A 106 -19.74 -9.61 -5.35
N ALA A 107 -19.64 -9.48 -6.67
CA ALA A 107 -18.41 -9.06 -7.36
C ALA A 107 -18.09 -7.57 -7.11
N GLY A 108 -19.12 -6.72 -7.01
CA GLY A 108 -18.98 -5.32 -6.60
C GLY A 108 -18.48 -5.17 -5.17
N GLN A 109 -18.91 -6.05 -4.26
CA GLN A 109 -18.42 -6.14 -2.88
C GLN A 109 -17.05 -6.82 -2.77
N ALA A 110 -16.71 -7.75 -3.67
CA ALA A 110 -15.41 -8.39 -3.75
C ALA A 110 -14.31 -7.49 -4.33
N ARG A 111 -14.68 -6.27 -4.78
CA ARG A 111 -13.74 -5.19 -5.07
C ARG A 111 -13.11 -4.79 -3.73
N ALA A 112 -11.97 -5.41 -3.44
CA ALA A 112 -11.23 -5.30 -2.17
C ALA A 112 -11.25 -3.88 -1.61
N ASP A 113 -11.55 -3.76 -0.31
CA ASP A 113 -11.58 -2.49 0.42
C ASP A 113 -10.39 -1.61 -0.03
N PRO A 114 -10.65 -0.45 -0.67
CA PRO A 114 -9.60 0.39 -1.22
C PRO A 114 -8.62 0.86 -0.14
N GLN A 115 -9.04 0.90 1.14
CA GLN A 115 -8.14 1.18 2.26
C GLN A 115 -7.15 0.03 2.48
N LEU A 116 -7.63 -1.22 2.44
CA LEU A 116 -6.79 -2.41 2.60
C LEU A 116 -5.81 -2.55 1.42
N ALA A 117 -6.27 -2.28 0.19
CA ALA A 117 -5.41 -2.31 -1.00
C ALA A 117 -4.24 -1.32 -0.90
N ALA A 118 -4.51 -0.08 -0.46
CA ALA A 118 -3.48 0.95 -0.28
C ALA A 118 -2.42 0.55 0.77
N VAL A 119 -2.85 -0.12 1.86
CA VAL A 119 -1.92 -0.61 2.90
C VAL A 119 -1.05 -1.75 2.37
N LEU A 120 -1.65 -2.73 1.68
CA LEU A 120 -0.91 -3.87 1.12
C LEU A 120 0.12 -3.43 0.08
N GLU A 121 -0.22 -2.47 -0.78
CA GLU A 121 0.70 -1.87 -1.76
C GLU A 121 1.91 -1.24 -1.05
N ALA A 122 1.68 -0.47 0.02
CA ALA A 122 2.74 0.17 0.79
C ALA A 122 3.67 -0.84 1.47
N PHE A 123 3.11 -1.91 2.05
CA PHE A 123 3.91 -3.01 2.62
C PHE A 123 4.78 -3.69 1.57
N GLY A 124 4.25 -3.92 0.37
CA GLY A 124 5.02 -4.47 -0.76
C GLY A 124 6.22 -3.60 -1.10
N HIS A 125 6.01 -2.29 -1.28
CA HIS A 125 7.08 -1.35 -1.58
C HIS A 125 8.15 -1.26 -0.48
N LEU A 126 7.74 -1.30 0.79
CA LEU A 126 8.68 -1.32 1.92
C LEU A 126 9.56 -2.58 1.90
N GLN A 127 8.96 -3.76 1.67
CA GLN A 127 9.68 -5.02 1.69
C GLN A 127 10.65 -5.15 0.51
N GLU A 128 10.24 -4.72 -0.69
CA GLU A 128 11.10 -4.67 -1.86
C GLU A 128 12.29 -3.75 -1.62
N TYR A 129 12.04 -2.55 -1.11
CA TYR A 129 13.09 -1.58 -0.84
C TYR A 129 14.06 -2.06 0.24
N GLU A 130 13.56 -2.64 1.33
CA GLU A 130 14.41 -3.19 2.40
C GLU A 130 15.38 -4.26 1.87
N THR A 131 14.89 -5.12 0.98
CA THR A 131 15.72 -6.15 0.33
C THR A 131 16.84 -5.51 -0.50
N LEU A 132 16.53 -4.46 -1.27
CA LEU A 132 17.50 -3.73 -2.08
C LEU A 132 18.50 -2.94 -1.22
N ALA A 133 18.02 -2.24 -0.19
CA ALA A 133 18.83 -1.46 0.74
C ALA A 133 19.83 -2.36 1.48
N ARG A 134 19.39 -3.55 1.92
CA ARG A 134 20.28 -4.54 2.54
C ARG A 134 21.38 -4.99 1.60
N ARG A 135 21.04 -5.34 0.35
CA ARG A 135 22.01 -5.75 -0.68
C ARG A 135 23.01 -4.64 -0.99
N ALA A 136 22.57 -3.38 -1.01
CA ALA A 136 23.43 -2.23 -1.27
C ALA A 136 24.43 -1.95 -0.13
N LYS A 137 24.02 -2.17 1.14
CA LYS A 137 24.87 -1.95 2.33
C LYS A 137 25.91 -3.05 2.57
N GLU A 138 25.55 -4.30 2.29
CA GLU A 138 26.36 -5.49 2.56
C GLU A 138 27.84 -5.40 2.14
N PRO A 139 28.22 -4.95 0.92
CA PRO A 139 29.62 -4.87 0.53
C PRO A 139 30.45 -3.90 1.38
N TYR A 140 29.86 -2.78 1.82
CA TYR A 140 30.54 -1.79 2.63
C TYR A 140 30.74 -2.26 4.07
N ILE A 141 29.75 -2.97 4.62
CA ILE A 141 29.86 -3.62 5.94
C ILE A 141 30.99 -4.64 5.91
N LYS A 142 31.01 -5.55 4.92
CA LYS A 142 32.09 -6.54 4.76
C LYS A 142 33.47 -5.90 4.57
N ALA A 143 33.54 -4.78 3.83
CA ALA A 143 34.78 -4.04 3.67
C ALA A 143 35.28 -3.43 4.98
N LEU A 144 34.37 -2.91 5.81
CA LEU A 144 34.69 -2.34 7.12
C LEU A 144 35.20 -3.41 8.08
N GLU A 145 34.56 -4.58 8.10
CA GLU A 145 34.99 -5.74 8.90
C GLU A 145 36.40 -6.20 8.53
N ARG A 146 36.68 -6.36 7.22
CA ARG A 146 38.02 -6.72 6.74
C ARG A 146 39.07 -5.70 7.16
N GLN A 147 38.75 -4.41 7.09
CA GLN A 147 39.68 -3.36 7.50
C GLN A 147 39.99 -3.40 8.99
N ARG A 148 38.99 -3.72 9.83
CA ARG A 148 39.18 -3.89 11.28
C ARG A 148 40.02 -5.14 11.59
N ALA A 149 39.80 -6.25 10.89
CA ALA A 149 40.60 -7.46 11.05
C ALA A 149 42.09 -7.21 10.71
N GLN A 150 42.36 -6.54 9.59
CA GLN A 150 43.74 -6.19 9.19
C GLN A 150 44.47 -5.33 10.23
N ARG A 151 43.76 -4.39 10.89
CA ARG A 151 44.35 -3.59 11.98
C ARG A 151 44.61 -4.43 13.23
N ALA A 152 43.72 -5.36 13.56
CA ALA A 152 43.89 -6.24 14.72
C ALA A 152 45.07 -7.19 14.56
N ASP A 153 45.30 -7.72 13.36
CA ASP A 153 46.41 -8.62 13.06
C ASP A 153 47.75 -7.90 12.98
N GLY A 154 47.79 -6.69 12.39
CA GLY A 154 49.00 -5.86 12.36
C GLY A 154 49.46 -5.34 13.72
N ASN A 155 48.61 -5.41 14.75
CA ASN A 155 48.95 -5.02 16.13
C ASN A 155 49.43 -6.20 16.99
N LYS A 156 49.48 -7.41 16.41
CA LYS A 156 49.97 -8.65 17.04
C LYS A 156 51.34 -9.10 16.51
N ALA A 157 51.85 -8.44 15.48
CA ALA A 157 53.19 -8.65 14.92
C ALA A 157 54.15 -7.58 15.47
#